data_AF-A0A2D5JLZ5-F1
#
_entry.id   AF-A0A2D5JLZ5-F1
#
_cell.length_a   1.000
_cell.length_b   1.000
_cell.length_c   1.000
_cell.angle_alpha   90.00
_cell.angle_beta   90.00
_cell.angle_gamma   90.00
#
_symmetry.space_group_name_H-M   'P 1'
#
loop_
_entity.id
_entity.type
_entity.pdbx_description
1 polymer ?
#
loop_
_entity_poly.entity_id
_entity_poly.type
_entity_poly.pdbx_seq_one_letter_code
_entity_poly.pdbx_strand_id
1 'polypeptide(L)'
;MSKKTYNEIESKIASWINVNPSNIVKFTNLINDTIIWYDSIKTSEKLNYVLKIAKSINTKEIITLEKKKSFLSDIRDIAVADGVFNSEEKNLHDRIAKELGINIMTTDKVIRKKIGY
;
A
#
# COMPACT_ATOMS: atom_id res chain seq x y z
N MET A 1 -1.80 4.28 16.18
CA MET A 1 -2.55 3.67 15.06
C MET A 1 -3.84 3.09 15.61
N SER A 2 -4.98 3.29 14.94
CA SER A 2 -6.26 2.72 15.38
C SER A 2 -6.29 1.19 15.12
N LYS A 3 -6.97 0.45 16.00
CA LYS A 3 -7.20 -1.00 15.82
C LYS A 3 -7.88 -1.32 14.48
N LYS A 4 -8.71 -0.40 13.99
CA LYS A 4 -9.39 -0.52 12.70
C LYS A 4 -8.41 -0.52 11.52
N THR A 5 -7.50 0.45 11.48
CA THR A 5 -6.45 0.56 10.44
C THR A 5 -5.54 -0.66 10.43
N TYR A 6 -5.17 -1.16 11.62
CA TYR A 6 -4.33 -2.35 11.75
C TYR A 6 -5.03 -3.59 11.16
N ASN A 7 -6.30 -3.81 11.48
CA ASN A 7 -7.07 -4.93 10.93
C ASN A 7 -7.26 -4.85 9.40
N GLU A 8 -7.42 -3.65 8.85
CA GLU A 8 -7.51 -3.44 7.40
C GLU A 8 -6.20 -3.80 6.68
N ILE A 9 -5.07 -3.41 7.25
CA ILE A 9 -3.74 -3.78 6.75
C ILE A 9 -3.55 -5.30 6.77
N GLU A 10 -3.83 -5.96 7.91
CA GLU A 10 -3.72 -7.42 8.02
C GLU A 10 -4.63 -8.14 7.02
N SER A 11 -5.86 -7.67 6.82
CA SER A 11 -6.82 -8.26 5.89
C SER A 11 -6.35 -8.17 4.43
N LYS A 12 -5.81 -7.02 4.02
CA LYS A 12 -5.27 -6.84 2.66
C LYS A 12 -4.04 -7.73 2.42
N ILE A 13 -3.12 -7.81 3.39
CA ILE A 13 -1.93 -8.66 3.27
C ILE A 13 -2.33 -10.15 3.25
N ALA A 14 -3.30 -10.55 4.08
CA ALA A 14 -3.80 -11.92 4.09
C ALA A 14 -4.39 -12.33 2.73
N SER A 15 -5.08 -11.40 2.05
CA SER A 15 -5.58 -11.60 0.69
C SER A 15 -4.45 -11.80 -0.32
N TRP A 16 -3.38 -11.01 -0.24
CA TRP A 16 -2.23 -11.14 -1.16
C TRP A 16 -1.45 -12.44 -0.97
N ILE A 17 -1.31 -12.90 0.27
CA ILE A 17 -0.55 -14.12 0.63
C ILE A 17 -1.42 -15.39 0.51
N ASN A 18 -2.73 -15.23 0.32
CA ASN A 18 -3.70 -16.32 0.32
C ASN A 18 -3.57 -17.19 1.59
N VAL A 19 -3.76 -16.53 2.74
CA VAL A 19 -3.58 -17.15 4.06
C VAL A 19 -4.57 -18.30 4.24
N ASN A 20 -4.06 -19.42 4.75
CA ASN A 20 -4.78 -20.64 5.05
C ASN A 20 -4.18 -21.27 6.33
N PRO A 21 -4.83 -22.30 6.90
CA PRO A 21 -4.35 -22.91 8.15
C PRO A 21 -2.90 -23.40 8.10
N SER A 22 -2.40 -23.77 6.92
CA SER A 22 -1.03 -24.28 6.75
C SER A 22 0.04 -23.20 6.71
N ASN A 23 -0.30 -21.93 6.50
CA ASN A 23 0.67 -20.82 6.42
C ASN A 23 0.40 -19.68 7.42
N ILE A 24 -0.61 -19.80 8.28
CA ILE A 24 -0.99 -18.76 9.25
C ILE A 24 0.16 -18.33 10.16
N VAL A 25 0.98 -19.27 10.63
CA VAL A 25 2.16 -18.98 11.47
C VAL A 25 3.19 -18.16 10.69
N LYS A 26 3.43 -18.51 9.42
CA LYS A 26 4.36 -17.77 8.56
C LYS A 26 3.86 -16.36 8.28
N PHE A 27 2.55 -16.20 8.07
CA PHE A 27 1.92 -14.90 7.91
C PHE A 27 2.13 -14.02 9.14
N THR A 28 1.81 -14.53 10.34
CA THR A 28 1.97 -13.78 11.59
C THR A 28 3.42 -13.38 11.82
N ASN A 29 4.37 -14.29 11.59
CA ASN A 29 5.80 -13.97 11.71
C ASN A 29 6.22 -12.89 10.72
N LEU A 30 5.79 -12.99 9.46
CA LEU A 30 6.12 -12.00 8.43
C LEU A 30 5.60 -10.59 8.78
N ILE A 31 4.37 -10.49 9.30
CA ILE A 31 3.81 -9.21 9.77
C ILE A 31 4.64 -8.65 10.92
N ASN A 32 4.89 -9.47 11.95
CA ASN A 32 5.63 -9.04 13.14
C ASN A 32 7.06 -8.61 12.78
N ASP A 33 7.78 -9.41 11.99
CA ASP A 33 9.15 -9.12 11.56
C ASP A 33 9.21 -7.82 10.75
N THR A 34 8.21 -7.58 9.88
CA THR A 34 8.14 -6.35 9.08
C THR A 34 7.87 -5.11 9.94
N ILE A 35 7.00 -5.22 10.95
CA ILE A 35 6.71 -4.13 11.89
C ILE A 35 7.95 -3.82 12.72
N ILE A 36 8.58 -4.84 13.31
CA ILE A 36 9.80 -4.71 14.11
C ILE A 36 10.91 -4.05 13.28
N TRP A 37 11.10 -4.52 12.05
CA TRP A 37 12.05 -3.93 11.12
C TRP A 37 11.72 -2.45 10.85
N TYR A 38 10.48 -2.11 10.51
CA TYR A 38 10.10 -0.73 10.20
C TYR A 38 10.26 0.22 11.40
N ASP A 39 9.99 -0.27 12.61
CA ASP A 39 10.15 0.49 13.84
C ASP A 39 11.62 0.67 14.25
N SER A 40 12.50 -0.25 13.85
CA SER A 40 13.94 -0.11 14.05
C SER A 40 14.58 1.01 13.21
N ILE A 41 13.90 1.48 12.15
CA ILE A 41 14.42 2.52 11.25
C ILE A 41 14.20 3.90 11.86
N LYS A 42 15.23 4.76 11.79
CA LYS A 42 15.12 6.16 12.21
C LYS A 42 14.03 6.88 11.42
N THR A 43 13.22 7.69 12.10
CA THR A 43 12.08 8.41 11.49
C THR A 43 12.46 9.21 10.24
N SER A 44 13.63 9.86 10.24
CA SER A 44 14.14 10.63 9.09
C SER A 44 14.45 9.77 7.85
N GLU A 45 14.68 8.47 8.04
CA GLU A 45 15.07 7.54 6.97
C GLU A 45 13.89 6.68 6.48
N LYS A 46 12.81 6.56 7.27
CA LYS A 46 11.65 5.70 6.95
C LYS A 46 11.09 5.94 5.55
N LEU A 47 10.90 7.22 5.18
CA LEU A 47 10.42 7.59 3.86
C LEU A 47 11.34 7.09 2.74
N ASN A 48 12.66 7.22 2.90
CA ASN A 48 13.63 6.78 1.91
C ASN A 48 13.56 5.26 1.70
N TYR A 49 13.40 4.49 2.78
CA TYR A 49 13.21 3.04 2.69
C TYR A 49 11.90 2.66 1.98
N VAL A 50 10.80 3.35 2.28
CA VAL A 50 9.52 3.15 1.58
C VAL A 50 9.67 3.38 0.07
N LEU A 51 10.31 4.47 -0.34
CA LEU A 51 10.55 4.76 -1.76
C LEU A 51 11.49 3.75 -2.42
N LYS A 52 12.52 3.29 -1.72
CA LYS A 52 13.40 2.20 -2.21
C LYS A 52 12.66 0.89 -2.43
N ILE A 53 11.71 0.55 -1.55
CA ILE A 53 10.86 -0.63 -1.72
C ILE A 53 9.95 -0.46 -2.93
N ALA A 54 9.29 0.68 -3.08
CA ALA A 54 8.46 0.98 -4.24
C ALA A 54 9.24 0.87 -5.57
N LYS A 55 10.47 1.41 -5.59
CA LYS A 55 11.37 1.26 -6.73
C LYS A 55 11.77 -0.19 -7.00
N SER A 56 12.06 -0.96 -5.95
CA SER A 56 12.39 -2.40 -6.07
C SER A 56 11.20 -3.23 -6.57
N ILE A 57 9.96 -2.85 -6.20
CA ILE A 57 8.74 -3.45 -6.75
C ILE A 57 8.66 -3.16 -8.26
N ASN A 58 9.01 -1.95 -8.69
CA ASN A 58 8.97 -1.60 -10.10
C ASN A 58 9.94 -2.44 -10.96
N THR A 59 11.11 -2.77 -10.43
CA THR A 59 12.15 -3.56 -11.12
C THR A 59 11.86 -5.06 -11.17
N LYS A 60 10.85 -5.55 -10.45
CA LYS A 60 10.48 -6.97 -10.47
C LYS A 60 9.50 -7.26 -11.62
N GLU A 61 9.95 -8.02 -12.61
CA GLU A 61 9.15 -8.38 -13.80
C GLU A 61 7.85 -9.13 -13.47
N ILE A 62 7.82 -9.86 -12.35
CA ILE A 62 6.65 -10.62 -11.88
C ILE A 62 5.48 -9.70 -11.46
N ILE A 63 5.74 -8.42 -11.20
CA ILE A 63 4.74 -7.46 -10.73
C ILE A 63 4.21 -6.66 -11.91
N THR A 64 3.04 -7.04 -12.40
CA THR A 64 2.35 -6.38 -13.52
C THR A 64 1.87 -4.97 -13.15
N LEU A 65 1.64 -4.13 -14.16
CA LEU A 65 1.09 -2.78 -13.97
C LEU A 65 -0.24 -2.79 -13.19
N GLU A 66 -1.11 -3.77 -13.45
CA GLU A 66 -2.38 -3.91 -12.73
C GLU A 66 -2.16 -4.16 -11.24
N LYS A 67 -1.21 -5.03 -10.88
CA LYS A 67 -0.85 -5.26 -9.47
C LYS A 67 -0.26 -4.02 -8.82
N LYS A 68 0.55 -3.24 -9.54
CA LYS A 68 1.09 -1.96 -9.06
C LYS A 68 -0.05 -0.94 -8.82
N LYS A 69 -1.05 -0.87 -9.70
CA LYS A 69 -2.23 -0.01 -9.52
C LYS A 69 -3.10 -0.46 -8.35
N SER A 70 -3.32 -1.77 -8.19
CA SER A 70 -4.04 -2.32 -7.04
C SER A 70 -3.33 -1.96 -5.73
N PHE A 71 -2.03 -2.21 -5.66
CA PHE A 71 -1.18 -1.85 -4.52
C PHE A 71 -1.31 -0.36 -4.15
N LEU A 72 -1.28 0.52 -5.16
CA LEU A 72 -1.41 1.96 -4.95
C LEU A 72 -2.83 2.37 -4.50
N SER A 73 -3.87 1.68 -4.97
CA SER A 73 -5.25 1.86 -4.49
C SER A 73 -5.38 1.41 -3.04
N ASP A 74 -4.77 0.29 -2.68
CA ASP A 74 -4.78 -0.26 -1.32
C ASP A 74 -4.16 0.71 -0.31
N ILE A 75 -3.04 1.36 -0.66
CA ILE A 75 -2.44 2.43 0.16
C ILE A 75 -3.40 3.60 0.34
N ARG A 76 -4.06 4.03 -0.75
CA ARG A 76 -5.04 5.13 -0.67
C ARG A 76 -6.20 4.76 0.24
N ASP A 77 -6.76 3.57 0.07
CA ASP A 77 -7.90 3.12 0.87
C ASP A 77 -7.57 3.10 2.37
N ILE A 78 -6.34 2.69 2.73
CA ILE A 78 -5.85 2.75 4.11
C ILE A 78 -5.70 4.20 4.59
N ALA A 79 -5.14 5.10 3.77
CA ALA A 79 -4.99 6.51 4.14
C ALA A 79 -6.35 7.21 4.35
N VAL A 80 -7.36 6.86 3.55
CA VAL A 80 -8.72 7.41 3.67
C VAL A 80 -9.56 6.69 4.74
N ALA A 81 -9.03 5.67 5.41
CA ALA A 81 -9.78 4.92 6.44
C ALA A 81 -10.23 5.79 7.62
N ASP A 82 -9.47 6.85 7.91
CA ASP A 82 -9.78 7.87 8.93
C ASP A 82 -10.67 9.02 8.38
N GLY A 83 -11.10 8.92 7.11
CA GLY A 83 -12.09 9.79 6.47
C GLY A 83 -11.53 11.02 5.75
N VAL A 84 -10.23 11.29 5.86
CA VAL A 84 -9.57 12.46 5.26
C VAL A 84 -8.31 12.02 4.53
N PHE A 85 -8.18 12.41 3.25
CA PHE A 85 -6.93 12.26 2.51
C PHE A 85 -6.17 13.59 2.49
N ASN A 86 -5.25 13.78 3.42
CA ASN A 86 -4.58 15.05 3.60
C ASN A 86 -3.46 15.26 2.55
N SER A 87 -2.93 16.49 2.48
CA SER A 87 -1.90 16.86 1.51
C SER A 87 -0.58 16.07 1.66
N GLU A 88 -0.23 15.66 2.89
CA GLU A 88 0.98 14.89 3.15
C GLU A 88 0.82 13.43 2.67
N GLU A 89 -0.33 12.82 2.92
CA GLU A 89 -0.70 11.48 2.45
C GLU A 89 -0.78 11.45 0.93
N LYS A 90 -1.37 12.48 0.32
CA LYS A 90 -1.41 12.64 -1.13
C LYS A 90 0.00 12.76 -1.72
N ASN A 91 0.85 13.58 -1.12
CA ASN A 91 2.24 13.73 -1.57
C ASN A 91 3.02 12.40 -1.45
N LEU A 92 2.86 11.68 -0.34
CA LEU A 92 3.47 10.36 -0.16
C LEU A 92 2.97 9.37 -1.21
N HIS A 93 1.65 9.32 -1.44
CA HIS A 93 1.01 8.48 -2.45
C HIS A 93 1.56 8.77 -3.85
N ASP A 94 1.64 10.04 -4.23
CA ASP A 94 2.13 10.47 -5.53
C ASP A 94 3.62 10.11 -5.72
N ARG A 95 4.43 10.23 -4.66
CA ARG A 95 5.84 9.82 -4.69
C ARG A 95 6.01 8.32 -4.85
N ILE A 96 5.21 7.52 -4.15
CA ILE A 96 5.22 6.05 -4.28
C ILE A 96 4.82 5.66 -5.70
N ALA A 97 3.75 6.25 -6.24
CA ALA A 97 3.30 5.99 -7.59
C ALA A 97 4.36 6.28 -8.66
N LYS A 98 5.11 7.38 -8.49
CA LYS A 98 6.24 7.72 -9.36
C LYS A 98 7.33 6.64 -9.33
N GLU A 99 7.70 6.16 -8.15
CA GLU A 99 8.71 5.09 -8.00
C GLU A 99 8.21 3.74 -8.55
N LEU A 100 6.89 3.49 -8.50
CA LEU A 100 6.24 2.34 -9.13
C LEU A 100 6.16 2.45 -10.65
N GLY A 101 6.57 3.57 -11.25
CA GLY A 101 6.46 3.81 -12.69
C GLY A 101 5.01 4.04 -13.16
N ILE A 102 4.11 4.42 -12.25
CA ILE A 102 2.71 4.73 -12.59
C ILE A 102 2.62 6.21 -12.95
N ASN A 103 2.17 6.50 -14.18
CA ASN A 103 1.88 7.87 -14.59
C ASN A 103 0.50 8.31 -14.07
N ILE A 104 0.47 9.00 -12.93
CA ILE A 104 -0.77 9.47 -12.28
C ILE A 104 -1.59 10.43 -13.15
N MET A 105 -0.97 11.11 -14.14
CA MET A 105 -1.72 11.93 -15.10
C MET A 105 -2.71 11.14 -15.96
N THR A 106 -2.59 9.79 -15.99
CA THR A 106 -3.51 8.90 -16.75
C THR A 106 -4.48 8.12 -15.88
N THR A 107 -4.53 8.35 -14.55
CA THR A 107 -5.62 7.82 -13.71
C THR A 107 -6.92 8.63 -13.80
N ASP A 108 -6.95 9.65 -14.65
CA ASP A 108 -8.17 10.36 -15.00
C ASP A 108 -9.08 9.53 -15.91
N LYS A 109 -10.36 9.45 -15.50
CA LYS A 109 -11.53 8.84 -16.18
C LYS A 109 -11.88 7.38 -15.84
N VAL A 110 -12.06 7.08 -14.55
CA VAL A 110 -13.30 6.40 -14.17
C VAL A 110 -14.08 7.31 -13.24
N ILE A 111 -14.62 8.38 -13.82
CA ILE A 111 -15.73 9.13 -13.24
C ILE A 111 -16.84 8.11 -13.07
N ARG A 112 -17.14 7.72 -11.82
CA ARG A 112 -18.38 7.03 -11.49
C ARG A 112 -19.52 7.92 -11.97
N LYS A 113 -20.08 7.58 -13.13
CA LYS A 113 -21.30 8.20 -13.66
C LYS A 113 -22.38 7.93 -12.62
N LYS A 114 -22.80 8.99 -11.92
CA LYS A 114 -23.96 8.99 -11.05
C LYS A 114 -25.16 8.64 -11.94
N ILE A 115 -25.66 7.41 -11.87
CA ILE A 115 -26.95 7.07 -12.46
C ILE A 115 -27.99 7.56 -11.45
N GLY A 116 -28.52 8.75 -11.71
CA GLY A 116 -29.74 9.21 -11.05
C GLY A 116 -30.94 8.56 -11.74
N TYR A 117 -31.87 8.05 -10.94
CA TYR A 117 -33.29 7.99 -11.25
C TYR A 117 -33.99 9.01 -10.37
#